data_AF-A0A2N6ICG5-F1
#
_entry.id   AF-A0A2N6ICG5-F1
#
_cell.length_a   1.000
_cell.length_b   1.000
_cell.length_c   1.000
_cell.angle_alpha   90.00
_cell.angle_beta   90.00
_cell.angle_gamma   90.00
#
_symmetry.space_group_name_H-M   'P 1'
#
loop_
_entity.id
_entity.type
_entity.pdbx_description
1 polymer ?
#
loop_
_entity_poly.entity_id
_entity_poly.type
_entity_poly.pdbx_seq_one_letter_code
_entity_poly.pdbx_strand_id
1 'polypeptide(L)'
;MRKIHEVLRLHFEHGRSKREIARIINVSPSTVSDYVARAKLAGLSSPLPPECDDAALERLLFPPSEPSSVRRPAPAWPTVHNELRRKGVTLELLWQEYKAEQPDGYQYSTFCEHYRRWRQQLTTSMRQPVAMCYVRPVRSAQLSN
;
A
#
# COMPACT_ATOMS: atom_id res chain seq x y z
N MET A 1 -12.69 -2.55 -9.95
CA MET A 1 -12.94 -2.58 -11.41
C MET A 1 -12.56 -1.22 -11.98
N ARG A 2 -11.27 -1.01 -12.23
CA ARG A 2 -10.78 0.22 -12.85
C ARG A 2 -10.69 -0.05 -14.34
N LYS A 3 -11.49 0.60 -15.17
CA LYS A 3 -11.55 0.42 -16.64
C LYS A 3 -10.30 0.96 -17.34
N ILE A 4 -9.11 0.56 -16.90
CA ILE A 4 -7.83 1.07 -17.39
C ILE A 4 -7.61 0.55 -18.81
N HIS A 5 -7.92 -0.72 -19.05
CA HIS A 5 -7.81 -1.35 -20.35
C HIS A 5 -8.61 -0.58 -21.42
N GLU A 6 -9.87 -0.25 -21.13
CA GLU A 6 -10.74 0.46 -22.07
C GLU A 6 -10.27 1.91 -22.34
N VAL A 7 -9.72 2.60 -21.33
CA VAL A 7 -9.12 3.94 -21.51
C VAL A 7 -7.96 3.88 -22.50
N LEU A 8 -7.06 2.91 -22.32
CA LEU A 8 -5.89 2.75 -23.18
C LEU A 8 -6.30 2.31 -24.59
N ARG A 9 -7.26 1.39 -24.71
CA ARG A 9 -7.83 0.96 -25.99
C ARG A 9 -8.41 2.12 -26.80
N LEU A 10 -9.27 2.95 -26.19
CA LEU A 10 -9.85 4.11 -26.88
C LEU A 10 -8.81 5.17 -27.26
N HIS A 11 -7.72 5.28 -26.50
CA HIS A 11 -6.65 6.21 -26.82
C HIS A 11 -5.75 5.70 -27.96
N PHE A 12 -5.32 4.44 -27.91
CA PHE A 12 -4.34 3.87 -28.84
C PHE A 12 -4.94 3.31 -30.13
N GLU A 13 -6.13 2.69 -30.08
CA GLU A 13 -6.78 2.13 -31.27
C GLU A 13 -7.65 3.17 -31.99
N HIS A 14 -8.38 4.00 -31.24
CA HIS A 14 -9.39 4.90 -31.79
C HIS A 14 -8.94 6.36 -31.89
N GLY A 15 -7.73 6.68 -31.41
CA GLY A 15 -7.16 8.03 -31.47
C GLY A 15 -8.00 9.11 -30.76
N ARG A 16 -8.89 8.73 -29.83
CA ARG A 16 -9.84 9.66 -29.21
C ARG A 16 -9.14 10.63 -28.27
N SER A 17 -9.72 11.82 -28.14
CA SER A 17 -9.22 12.82 -27.20
C SER A 17 -9.45 12.37 -25.75
N LYS A 18 -8.54 12.75 -24.85
CA LYS A 18 -8.66 12.41 -23.41
C LYS A 18 -9.98 12.86 -22.79
N ARG A 19 -10.54 13.97 -23.27
CA ARG A 19 -11.84 14.53 -22.83
C ARG A 19 -13.02 13.69 -23.30
N GLU A 20 -12.96 13.08 -24.48
CA GLU A 20 -13.99 12.16 -24.96
C GLU A 20 -13.96 10.84 -24.20
N ILE A 21 -12.76 10.30 -24.00
CA ILE A 21 -12.58 9.06 -23.23
C ILE A 21 -13.11 9.22 -21.80
N ALA A 22 -12.81 10.37 -21.16
CA ALA A 22 -13.34 10.73 -19.86
C ALA A 22 -14.88 10.72 -19.81
N ARG A 23 -15.54 11.23 -20.84
CA ARG A 23 -17.01 11.22 -20.96
C ARG A 23 -17.58 9.82 -21.17
N ILE A 24 -16.94 9.00 -22.00
CA ILE A 24 -17.39 7.62 -22.30
C ILE A 24 -17.27 6.73 -21.06
N ILE A 25 -16.15 6.84 -20.34
CA ILE A 25 -15.82 5.94 -19.22
C ILE A 25 -16.30 6.50 -17.87
N ASN A 26 -16.79 7.75 -17.84
CA ASN A 26 -17.24 8.47 -16.65
C ASN A 26 -16.13 8.59 -15.58
N VAL A 27 -14.95 9.03 -16.02
CA VAL A 27 -13.77 9.26 -15.18
C VAL A 27 -13.24 10.66 -15.39
N SER A 28 -12.52 11.22 -14.41
CA SER A 28 -11.98 12.57 -14.57
C SER A 28 -10.95 12.64 -15.70
N PRO A 29 -10.91 13.73 -16.49
CA PRO A 29 -9.90 13.93 -17.53
C PRO A 29 -8.46 13.90 -17.01
N SER A 30 -8.26 14.27 -15.73
CA SER A 30 -6.96 14.16 -15.04
C SER A 30 -6.54 12.72 -14.85
N THR A 31 -7.45 11.82 -14.45
CA THR A 31 -7.18 10.39 -14.30
C THR A 31 -6.83 9.75 -15.65
N VAL A 32 -7.58 10.07 -16.70
CA VAL A 32 -7.27 9.61 -18.07
C VAL A 32 -5.88 10.09 -18.51
N SER A 33 -5.54 11.35 -18.20
CA SER A 33 -4.23 11.91 -18.51
C SER A 33 -3.10 11.20 -17.77
N ASP A 34 -3.28 10.89 -16.49
CA ASP A 34 -2.31 10.16 -15.67
C ASP A 34 -2.12 8.73 -16.19
N TYR A 35 -3.20 8.03 -16.54
CA TYR A 35 -3.13 6.69 -17.12
C TYR A 35 -2.39 6.66 -18.45
N VAL A 36 -2.69 7.60 -19.36
CA VAL A 36 -2.00 7.70 -20.66
C VAL A 36 -0.51 8.06 -20.47
N ALA A 37 -0.19 8.97 -19.55
CA ALA A 37 1.19 9.36 -19.28
C ALA A 37 2.00 8.19 -18.73
N ARG A 38 1.46 7.47 -17.75
CA ARG A 38 2.11 6.28 -17.16
C ARG A 38 2.21 5.12 -18.15
N ALA A 39 1.21 4.92 -19.00
CA ALA A 39 1.26 3.89 -20.04
C ALA A 39 2.40 4.14 -21.04
N LYS A 40 2.62 5.42 -21.41
CA LYS A 40 3.78 5.81 -22.23
C LYS A 40 5.11 5.59 -21.51
N LEU A 41 5.18 5.89 -20.21
CA LEU A 41 6.38 5.63 -19.39
C LEU A 41 6.67 4.14 -19.24
N ALA A 42 5.62 3.30 -19.13
CA ALA A 42 5.73 1.85 -19.07
C ALA A 42 6.06 1.22 -20.44
N GLY A 43 6.21 2.01 -21.50
CA GLY A 43 6.52 1.52 -22.85
C GLY A 43 5.38 0.72 -23.48
N LEU A 44 4.14 0.86 -23.00
CA LEU A 44 2.98 0.20 -23.59
C LEU A 44 2.72 0.82 -24.97
N SER A 45 3.08 0.08 -26.02
CA SER A 45 2.83 0.43 -27.42
C SER A 45 1.54 -0.21 -27.93
N SER A 46 0.89 0.45 -28.88
CA SER A 46 -0.24 -0.12 -29.62
C SER A 46 0.23 -1.30 -30.49
N PRO A 47 -0.55 -2.39 -30.63
CA PRO A 47 -1.81 -2.69 -29.95
C PRO A 47 -1.60 -3.32 -28.56
N LEU A 48 -2.47 -2.98 -27.60
CA LEU A 48 -2.45 -3.65 -26.29
C LEU A 48 -2.93 -5.10 -26.45
N PRO A 49 -2.25 -6.09 -25.83
CA PRO A 49 -2.72 -7.46 -25.83
C PRO A 49 -4.11 -7.55 -25.17
N PRO A 50 -5.11 -8.18 -25.80
CA PRO A 50 -6.46 -8.30 -25.25
C PRO A 50 -6.53 -9.16 -23.97
N GLU A 51 -5.43 -9.84 -23.63
CA GLU A 51 -5.30 -10.68 -22.42
C GLU A 51 -4.83 -9.89 -21.19
N CYS A 52 -4.55 -8.59 -21.31
CA CYS A 52 -4.05 -7.79 -20.19
C CYS A 52 -5.20 -7.32 -19.31
N ASP A 53 -5.41 -8.00 -18.17
CA ASP A 53 -6.43 -7.66 -17.19
C ASP A 53 -6.15 -6.29 -16.53
N ASP A 54 -7.22 -5.60 -16.10
CA ASP A 54 -7.15 -4.29 -15.44
C ASP A 54 -6.23 -4.32 -14.21
N ALA A 55 -6.21 -5.44 -13.48
CA ALA A 55 -5.36 -5.63 -12.31
C ALA A 55 -3.85 -5.75 -12.66
N ALA A 56 -3.53 -6.34 -13.81
CA ALA A 56 -2.16 -6.43 -14.30
C ALA A 56 -1.66 -5.05 -14.76
N LEU A 57 -2.49 -4.31 -15.48
CA LEU A 57 -2.21 -2.93 -15.88
C LEU A 57 -2.06 -2.02 -14.66
N GLU A 58 -2.90 -2.16 -13.65
CA GLU A 58 -2.78 -1.38 -12.42
C GLU A 58 -1.44 -1.62 -11.72
N ARG A 59 -0.98 -2.88 -11.62
CA ARG A 59 0.34 -3.20 -11.03
C ARG A 59 1.50 -2.66 -11.86
N LEU A 60 1.37 -2.61 -13.18
CA LEU A 60 2.40 -2.09 -14.07
C LEU A 60 2.48 -0.55 -14.03
N LEU A 61 1.33 0.13 -13.97
CA LEU A 61 1.24 1.61 -13.94
C LEU A 61 1.43 2.20 -12.54
N PHE A 62 1.06 1.43 -11.51
CA PHE A 62 1.18 1.77 -10.10
C PHE A 62 1.97 0.65 -9.41
N PRO A 63 3.28 0.53 -9.70
CA PRO A 63 4.11 -0.37 -8.90
C PRO A 63 3.95 0.05 -7.44
N PRO A 64 3.71 -0.89 -6.51
CA PRO A 64 3.75 -0.58 -5.10
C PRO A 64 5.12 0.04 -4.84
N SER A 65 5.14 1.24 -4.24
CA SER A 65 6.39 1.90 -3.88
C SER A 65 7.25 0.87 -3.15
N GLU A 66 8.43 0.58 -3.70
CA GLU A 66 9.34 -0.35 -3.05
C GLU A 66 9.50 0.09 -1.60
N PRO A 67 9.37 -0.81 -0.61
CA PRO A 67 9.67 -0.46 0.76
C PRO A 67 11.10 0.05 0.74
N SER A 68 11.30 1.28 1.22
CA SER A 68 12.58 2.00 1.13
C SER A 68 13.73 1.03 1.41
N SER A 69 14.60 0.82 0.41
CA SER A 69 15.73 -0.13 0.45
C SER A 69 16.80 0.22 1.49
N VAL A 70 16.58 1.28 2.26
CA VAL A 70 17.40 1.65 3.42
C VAL A 70 17.19 0.60 4.51
N ARG A 71 18.01 -0.46 4.47
CA ARG A 71 18.23 -1.38 5.59
C ARG A 71 18.88 -0.59 6.72
N ARG A 72 18.07 0.14 7.49
CA ARG A 72 18.53 0.73 8.75
C ARG A 72 18.76 -0.42 9.73
N PRO A 73 19.88 -0.42 10.47
CA PRO A 73 20.12 -1.47 11.45
C PRO A 73 18.98 -1.45 12.46
N ALA A 74 18.25 -2.57 12.53
CA ALA A 74 17.18 -2.70 13.50
C ALA A 74 17.81 -2.80 14.90
N PRO A 75 17.32 -2.03 15.89
CA PRO A 75 17.76 -2.21 17.27
C PRO A 75 17.38 -3.61 17.76
N ALA A 76 18.13 -4.15 18.71
CA ALA A 76 17.81 -5.42 19.36
C ALA A 76 16.53 -5.27 20.22
N TRP A 77 15.36 -5.45 19.61
CA TRP A 77 14.06 -5.27 20.26
C TRP A 77 13.87 -6.02 21.59
N PRO A 78 14.37 -7.26 21.79
CA PRO A 78 14.32 -7.94 23.09
C PRO A 78 15.06 -7.16 24.20
N THR A 79 16.21 -6.57 23.87
CA THR A 79 17.00 -5.75 24.82
C THR A 79 16.23 -4.48 25.17
N VAL A 80 15.74 -3.75 24.16
CA VAL A 80 14.90 -2.55 24.33
C VAL A 80 13.69 -2.86 25.23
N HIS A 81 13.03 -3.99 25.02
CA HIS A 81 11.88 -4.41 25.83
C HIS A 81 12.24 -4.71 27.28
N ASN A 82 13.39 -5.34 27.53
CA ASN A 82 13.86 -5.62 28.87
C ASN A 82 14.27 -4.33 29.61
N GLU A 83 14.88 -3.38 28.92
CA GLU A 83 15.29 -2.11 29.50
C GLU A 83 14.10 -1.22 29.85
N LEU A 84 13.04 -1.23 29.02
CA LEU A 84 11.77 -0.57 29.33
C LEU A 84 11.09 -1.07 30.61
N ARG A 85 11.45 -2.26 31.12
CA ARG A 85 10.92 -2.79 32.39
C ARG A 85 11.65 -2.22 33.61
N ARG A 86 12.77 -1.52 33.43
CA ARG A 86 13.50 -0.85 34.51
C ARG A 86 12.79 0.46 34.89
N LYS A 87 12.86 0.83 36.17
CA LYS A 87 12.24 2.07 36.66
C LYS A 87 12.92 3.28 36.02
N GLY A 88 12.13 4.17 35.42
CA GLY A 88 12.61 5.44 34.84
C GLY A 88 13.09 5.36 33.39
N VAL A 89 13.06 4.19 32.75
CA VAL A 89 13.44 4.06 31.33
C VAL A 89 12.22 4.32 30.45
N THR A 90 12.36 5.25 29.50
CA THR A 90 11.32 5.56 28.51
C THR A 90 11.78 5.12 27.12
N LEU A 91 10.81 4.90 26.22
CA LEU A 91 11.09 4.56 24.82
C LEU A 91 11.83 5.70 24.10
N GLU A 92 11.61 6.94 24.54
CA GLU A 92 12.33 8.11 24.07
C GLU A 92 13.81 8.08 24.46
N LEU A 93 14.13 7.72 25.71
CA LEU A 93 15.51 7.59 26.17
C LEU A 93 16.29 6.54 25.35
N LEU A 94 15.68 5.36 25.17
CA LEU A 94 16.29 4.29 24.36
C LEU A 94 16.43 4.67 22.88
N TRP A 95 15.51 5.49 22.35
CA TRP A 95 15.64 6.04 21.00
C TRP A 95 16.78 7.05 20.90
N GLN A 96 16.96 7.91 21.90
CA GLN A 96 18.06 8.88 21.94
C GLN A 96 19.42 8.17 21.97
N GLU A 97 19.57 7.12 22.78
CA GLU A 97 20.79 6.29 22.82
C GLU A 97 21.05 5.62 21.46
N TYR A 98 20.02 4.99 20.88
CA TYR A 98 20.12 4.40 19.54
C TYR A 98 20.47 5.43 18.46
N LYS A 99 19.94 6.65 18.55
CA LYS A 99 20.21 7.74 17.60
C LYS A 99 21.61 8.32 17.76
N ALA A 100 22.15 8.31 18.98
CA ALA A 100 23.53 8.71 19.26
C ALA A 100 24.54 7.72 18.65
N GLU A 101 24.24 6.42 18.68
CA GLU A 101 25.06 5.39 18.02
C GLU A 101 24.85 5.36 16.49
N GLN A 102 23.64 5.67 16.02
CA GLN A 102 23.26 5.58 14.61
C GLN A 102 22.52 6.86 14.15
N PRO A 103 23.25 7.88 13.68
CA PRO A 103 22.65 9.14 13.23
C PRO A 103 21.72 8.94 12.01
N ASP A 104 21.95 7.92 11.19
CA ASP A 104 21.09 7.54 10.06
C ASP A 104 19.96 6.54 10.42
N GLY A 105 19.86 6.18 11.71
CA GLY A 105 18.87 5.26 12.25
C GLY A 105 17.43 5.79 12.15
N TYR A 106 16.49 5.00 12.64
CA TYR A 106 15.08 5.36 12.71
C TYR A 106 14.82 6.70 13.43
N GLN A 107 13.87 7.47 12.90
CA GLN A 107 13.29 8.62 13.60
C GLN A 107 12.34 8.13 14.69
N TYR A 108 12.08 8.96 15.70
CA TYR A 108 11.29 8.58 16.89
C TYR A 108 9.95 7.92 16.54
N SER A 109 9.19 8.49 15.60
CA SER A 109 7.89 7.97 15.16
C SER A 109 8.01 6.56 14.57
N THR A 110 9.01 6.35 13.70
CA THR A 110 9.28 5.07 13.04
C THR A 110 9.79 4.04 14.05
N PHE A 111 10.63 4.45 15.00
CA PHE A 111 11.11 3.61 16.10
C PHE A 111 9.95 3.10 16.96
N CYS A 112 9.02 3.99 17.33
CA CYS A 112 7.80 3.63 18.06
C CYS A 112 6.90 2.66 17.29
N GLU A 113 6.73 2.88 15.99
CA GLU A 113 5.93 2.01 15.12
C GLU A 113 6.54 0.60 15.03
N HIS A 114 7.84 0.50 14.76
CA HIS A 114 8.52 -0.78 14.71
C HIS A 114 8.48 -1.53 16.04
N TYR A 115 8.67 -0.82 17.17
CA TYR A 115 8.54 -1.42 18.50
C TYR A 115 7.13 -1.97 18.75
N ARG A 116 6.09 -1.21 18.39
CA ARG A 116 4.69 -1.67 18.51
C ARG A 116 4.43 -2.90 17.65
N ARG A 117 4.90 -2.91 16.41
CA ARG A 117 4.74 -4.03 15.47
C ARG A 117 5.44 -5.29 15.99
N TRP A 118 6.66 -5.15 16.50
CA TRP A 118 7.40 -6.25 17.12
C TRP A 118 6.71 -6.77 18.39
N ARG A 119 6.23 -5.88 19.26
CA ARG A 119 5.47 -6.25 20.48
C ARG A 119 4.16 -6.99 20.15
N GLN A 120 3.49 -6.59 19.08
CA GLN A 120 2.30 -7.32 18.59
C GLN A 120 2.67 -8.75 18.20
N GLN A 121 3.77 -8.97 17.47
CA GLN A 121 4.24 -10.32 17.09
C GLN A 121 4.55 -11.21 18.30
N LEU A 122 5.15 -10.66 19.36
CA LEU A 122 5.36 -11.38 20.62
C LEU A 122 4.04 -11.78 21.29
N THR A 123 3.03 -10.92 21.23
CA THR A 123 1.70 -11.18 21.81
C THR A 123 0.93 -12.24 21.00
N THR A 124 1.23 -12.39 19.71
CA THR A 124 0.59 -13.37 18.81
C THR A 124 1.01 -14.82 19.09
N SER A 125 2.09 -15.07 19.86
CA SER A 125 2.53 -16.44 20.19
C SER A 125 1.55 -17.22 21.11
N MET A 126 0.50 -16.57 21.62
CA MET A 126 -0.56 -17.19 22.43
C MET A 126 -1.96 -16.70 22.04
N ARG A 127 -2.24 -16.55 20.74
CA ARG A 127 -3.61 -16.47 20.24
C ARG A 127 -3.74 -17.29 18.96
N GLN A 128 -4.39 -18.45 19.07
CA GLN A 128 -5.10 -19.02 17.94
C GLN A 128 -5.88 -17.88 17.26
N PRO A 129 -5.80 -17.75 15.93
CA PRO A 129 -6.54 -16.72 15.23
C PRO A 129 -8.04 -17.00 15.43
N VAL A 130 -8.74 -16.14 16.18
CA VAL A 130 -10.14 -15.91 15.86
C VAL A 130 -10.11 -15.32 14.46
N ALA A 131 -10.40 -16.17 13.49
CA ALA A 131 -10.65 -15.81 12.13
C ALA A 131 -11.63 -14.62 12.13
N MET A 132 -11.15 -13.45 11.71
CA MET A 132 -12.04 -12.51 11.04
C MET A 132 -12.44 -13.18 9.73
N CYS A 133 -13.42 -14.07 9.81
CA CYS A 133 -14.24 -14.47 8.68
C CYS A 133 -15.00 -13.23 8.22
N TYR A 134 -14.38 -12.48 7.31
CA TYR A 134 -15.14 -11.71 6.34
C TYR A 134 -15.97 -12.71 5.53
N VAL A 135 -17.24 -12.88 5.87
CA VAL A 135 -18.24 -13.42 4.94
C VAL A 135 -19.36 -12.40 4.77
N ARG A 136 -19.61 -12.16 3.49
CA ARG A 136 -20.50 -11.24 2.77
C ARG A 136 -21.91 -11.03 3.35
N PRO A 137 -22.56 -9.93 2.92
CA PRO A 137 -23.93 -9.60 3.27
C PRO A 137 -24.91 -10.57 2.57
N VAL A 138 -25.96 -10.98 3.28
CA VAL A 138 -27.14 -11.62 2.70
C VAL A 138 -28.35 -10.75 3.02
N ARG A 139 -29.06 -10.39 1.94
CA ARG A 139 -30.37 -9.73 1.88
C ARG A 139 -31.33 -10.24 2.97
N SER A 140 -31.88 -9.33 3.77
CA SER A 140 -33.13 -9.56 4.48
C SER A 140 -34.27 -8.96 3.68
N ALA A 141 -35.14 -9.84 3.19
CA ALA A 141 -36.44 -9.53 2.63
C ALA A 141 -37.30 -8.81 3.68
N GLN A 142 -37.93 -7.71 3.26
CA GLN A 142 -39.06 -7.12 3.98
C GLN A 142 -40.33 -7.87 3.58
N LEU A 143 -40.90 -8.60 4.55
CA LEU A 143 -42.32 -8.97 4.61
C LEU A 143 -42.83 -8.46 5.95
N SER A 144 -43.85 -7.60 5.94
CA SER A 144 -44.78 -7.38 7.05
C SER A 144 -45.96 -6.53 6.58
N ASN A 145 -47.14 -7.16 6.69
CA ASN A 145 -48.52 -6.65 6.66
C ASN A 145 -49.05 -5.93 5.42
#